data_AF-A0A962UZ15-F1
#
_entry.id   AF-A0A962UZ15-F1
#
_cell.length_a   1.000
_cell.length_b   1.000
_cell.length_c   1.000
_cell.angle_alpha   90.00
_cell.angle_beta   90.00
_cell.angle_gamma   90.00
#
_symmetry.space_group_name_H-M   'P 1'
#
loop_
_entity.id
_entity.type
_entity.pdbx_description
1 polymer ?
#
loop_
_entity_poly.entity_id
_entity_poly.type
_entity_poly.pdbx_seq_one_letter_code
_entity_poly.pdbx_strand_id
1 'polypeptide(L)'
;MPFFDENPLQNLAFRANDAERLLDLRGVADGVAMQQVEALLENGIPAQTCLIQFDPAGGEGRETLFLPLGRRLLQARRDGILARCLPAADGAAYFIAFATEPGGQKDN
;
A
#
# COMPACT_ATOMS: atom_id res chain seq x y z
N MET A 1 12.59 -26.53 29.92
CA MET A 1 12.99 -26.41 28.49
C MET A 1 12.44 -25.09 27.99
N PRO A 2 13.24 -24.16 27.42
CA PRO A 2 12.70 -22.97 26.80
C PRO A 2 12.24 -23.32 25.38
N PHE A 3 10.96 -23.08 25.08
CA PHE A 3 10.41 -23.18 23.73
C PHE A 3 10.85 -21.95 22.93
N PHE A 4 11.75 -22.14 21.98
CA PHE A 4 11.96 -21.20 20.88
C PHE A 4 11.18 -21.74 19.69
N ASP A 5 9.92 -21.34 19.56
CA ASP A 5 9.18 -21.54 18.30
C ASP A 5 8.15 -20.41 18.13
N GLU A 6 8.66 -19.21 17.90
CA GLU A 6 7.90 -18.21 17.17
C GLU A 6 8.78 -17.76 16.02
N ASN A 7 8.52 -18.34 14.86
CA ASN A 7 9.08 -17.90 13.59
C ASN A 7 8.89 -16.38 13.48
N PRO A 8 9.92 -15.52 13.50
CA PRO A 8 9.72 -14.07 13.55
C PRO A 8 9.06 -13.50 12.29
N LEU A 9 8.92 -14.31 11.24
CA LEU A 9 8.29 -13.94 9.98
C LEU A 9 6.75 -13.86 10.04
N GLN A 10 6.09 -14.55 10.98
CA GLN A 10 4.62 -14.47 11.13
C GLN A 10 4.14 -13.12 11.70
N ASN A 11 5.02 -12.34 12.32
CA ASN A 11 4.75 -10.95 12.72
C ASN A 11 5.06 -9.92 11.61
N LEU A 12 5.67 -10.34 10.49
CA LEU A 12 6.02 -9.46 9.38
C LEU A 12 4.98 -9.47 8.25
N ALA A 13 4.00 -10.38 8.32
CA ALA A 13 2.80 -10.30 7.52
C ALA A 13 1.92 -9.19 8.10
N PHE A 14 2.19 -7.94 7.70
CA PHE A 14 1.30 -6.80 7.93
C PHE A 14 -0.12 -7.25 7.60
N ARG A 15 -0.95 -7.45 8.64
CA ARG A 15 -2.31 -7.92 8.44
C ARG A 15 -3.03 -6.80 7.72
N ALA A 16 -3.61 -7.09 6.56
CA ALA A 16 -4.40 -6.13 5.79
C ALA A 16 -5.52 -5.46 6.64
N ASN A 17 -5.87 -6.06 7.78
CA ASN A 17 -6.82 -5.56 8.77
C ASN A 17 -6.26 -4.49 9.73
N ASP A 18 -4.97 -4.16 9.66
CA ASP A 18 -4.32 -3.12 10.49
C ASP A 18 -4.35 -1.74 9.81
N ALA A 19 -4.86 -1.67 8.58
CA ALA A 19 -5.06 -0.40 7.90
C ALA A 19 -6.25 0.34 8.52
N GLU A 20 -6.04 1.58 8.94
CA GLU A 20 -7.11 2.43 9.46
C GLU A 20 -8.17 2.75 8.39
N ARG A 21 -7.77 2.69 7.11
CA ARG A 21 -8.64 2.96 5.98
C ARG A 21 -8.47 1.95 4.85
N LEU A 22 -9.57 1.63 4.20
CA LEU A 22 -9.61 0.77 3.01
C LEU A 22 -10.04 1.61 1.80
N LEU A 23 -9.26 1.56 0.72
CA LEU A 23 -9.64 2.05 -0.60
C LEU A 23 -9.86 0.84 -1.52
N ASP A 24 -11.12 0.58 -1.83
CA ASP A 24 -11.51 -0.50 -2.74
C ASP A 24 -11.61 0.03 -4.18
N LEU A 25 -10.77 -0.51 -5.06
CA LEU A 25 -10.70 -0.18 -6.49
C LEU A 25 -11.08 -1.39 -7.37
N ARG A 26 -11.69 -2.44 -6.79
CA ARG A 26 -12.08 -3.62 -7.55
C ARG A 26 -13.24 -3.28 -8.48
N GLY A 27 -13.12 -3.68 -9.75
CA GLY A 27 -14.09 -3.34 -10.79
C GLY A 27 -14.09 -1.86 -11.22
N VAL A 28 -13.17 -1.04 -10.70
CA VAL A 28 -13.01 0.35 -11.12
C VAL A 28 -12.10 0.41 -12.36
N ALA A 29 -12.45 1.25 -13.33
CA ALA A 29 -11.62 1.47 -14.51
C ALA A 29 -10.26 2.09 -14.12
N ASP A 30 -9.19 1.65 -14.78
CA ASP A 30 -7.79 1.98 -14.43
C ASP A 30 -7.56 3.48 -14.21
N GLY A 31 -8.03 4.32 -15.14
CA GLY A 31 -7.90 5.79 -15.03
C GLY A 31 -8.66 6.42 -13.85
N VAL A 32 -9.82 5.86 -13.47
CA VAL A 32 -10.58 6.32 -12.30
C VAL A 32 -9.93 5.83 -11.01
N ALA A 33 -9.41 4.61 -11.02
CA ALA A 33 -8.68 4.04 -9.89
C ALA A 33 -7.41 4.87 -9.58
N MET A 34 -6.64 5.22 -10.60
CA MET A 34 -5.46 6.08 -10.45
C MET A 34 -5.79 7.47 -9.93
N GLN A 35 -6.86 8.11 -10.43
CA GLN A 35 -7.29 9.42 -9.91
C GLN A 35 -7.70 9.37 -8.43
N GLN A 36 -8.38 8.29 -8.00
CA GLN A 36 -8.71 8.11 -6.58
C GLN A 36 -7.47 7.94 -5.71
N VAL A 37 -6.45 7.24 -6.20
CA VAL A 37 -5.17 7.11 -5.51
C VAL A 37 -4.46 8.45 -5.41
N GLU A 38 -4.44 9.25 -6.49
CA GLU A 38 -3.82 10.59 -6.43
C GLU A 38 -4.54 11.48 -5.42
N ALA A 39 -5.87 11.53 -5.45
CA ALA A 39 -6.66 12.27 -4.47
C ALA A 39 -6.39 11.78 -3.02
N LEU A 40 -6.19 10.47 -2.83
CA LEU A 40 -5.80 9.89 -1.54
C LEU A 40 -4.40 10.35 -1.11
N LEU A 41 -3.44 10.43 -2.03
CA LEU A 41 -2.09 10.91 -1.74
C LEU A 41 -2.05 12.41 -1.42
N GLU A 42 -2.89 13.20 -2.09
CA GLU A 42 -3.01 14.66 -1.88
C GLU A 42 -3.76 15.01 -0.59
N ASN A 43 -4.82 14.25 -0.26
CA ASN A 43 -5.66 14.48 0.92
C ASN A 43 -5.38 13.47 2.04
N GLY A 44 -4.23 12.78 1.96
CA GLY A 44 -3.83 11.77 2.91
C GLY A 44 -3.65 12.37 4.30
N ILE A 45 -4.11 11.64 5.32
CA ILE A 45 -3.94 12.08 6.70
C ILE A 45 -2.57 11.60 7.19
N PRO A 46 -1.72 12.48 7.72
CA PRO A 46 -0.41 12.09 8.21
C PRO A 46 -0.52 11.03 9.31
N ALA A 47 0.49 10.16 9.38
CA ALA A 47 0.55 9.02 10.31
C ALA A 47 -0.56 7.95 10.17
N GLN A 48 -1.44 8.03 9.16
CA GLN A 48 -2.45 6.98 8.91
C GLN A 48 -1.96 5.89 7.96
N THR A 49 -2.55 4.71 8.12
CA THR A 49 -2.34 3.55 7.26
C THR A 49 -3.55 3.32 6.37
N CYS A 50 -3.31 2.99 5.10
CA CYS A 50 -4.36 2.69 4.13
C CYS A 50 -4.06 1.40 3.38
N LEU A 51 -5.07 0.56 3.21
CA LEU A 51 -5.03 -0.59 2.31
C LEU A 51 -5.72 -0.23 1.01
N ILE A 52 -5.03 -0.34 -0.11
CA ILE A 52 -5.58 -0.14 -1.45
C ILE A 52 -5.76 -1.50 -2.09
N GLN A 53 -7.00 -1.91 -2.35
CA GLN A 53 -7.32 -3.19 -3.01
C GLN A 53 -7.73 -2.94 -4.46
N PHE A 54 -7.32 -3.80 -5.37
CA PHE A 54 -7.65 -3.73 -6.79
C PHE A 54 -7.86 -5.14 -7.35
N ASP A 55 -8.32 -5.22 -8.59
CA ASP A 55 -8.52 -6.52 -9.24
C ASP A 55 -7.16 -7.20 -9.45
N PRO A 56 -6.99 -8.47 -9.03
CA PRO A 56 -5.78 -9.22 -9.34
C PRO A 56 -5.59 -9.31 -10.86
N ALA A 57 -4.38 -9.60 -11.30
CA ALA A 57 -4.13 -9.92 -12.71
C ALA A 57 -4.89 -11.22 -13.08
N GLY A 58 -6.14 -11.09 -13.53
CA GLY A 58 -6.91 -12.19 -14.08
C GLY A 58 -6.29 -12.65 -15.39
N GLY A 59 -6.19 -13.96 -15.60
CA GLY A 59 -5.55 -14.60 -16.77
C GLY A 59 -6.09 -14.21 -18.16
N GLU A 60 -7.07 -13.32 -18.25
CA GLU A 60 -7.61 -12.73 -19.48
C GLU A 60 -6.76 -11.56 -20.04
N GLY A 61 -5.52 -11.39 -19.59
CA GLY A 61 -4.61 -10.38 -20.15
C GLY A 61 -5.06 -8.94 -19.88
N ARG A 62 -5.95 -8.72 -18.89
CA ARG A 62 -6.26 -7.37 -18.41
C ARG A 62 -5.00 -6.78 -17.78
N GLU A 63 -4.66 -5.56 -18.21
CA GLU A 63 -3.62 -4.78 -17.55
C GLU A 63 -4.01 -4.62 -16.08
N THR A 64 -3.12 -5.06 -15.19
CA THR A 64 -3.33 -4.95 -13.75
C THR A 64 -2.88 -3.58 -13.26
N LEU A 65 -3.64 -3.03 -12.32
CA LEU A 65 -3.25 -1.82 -11.60
C LEU A 65 -1.95 -1.98 -10.82
N PHE A 66 -1.47 -3.21 -10.58
CA PHE A 66 -0.28 -3.48 -9.76
C PHE A 66 0.94 -2.63 -10.18
N LEU A 67 1.34 -2.69 -11.44
CA LEU A 67 2.52 -1.98 -11.95
C LEU A 67 2.37 -0.45 -11.96
N PRO A 68 1.31 0.14 -12.55
CA PRO A 68 1.15 1.60 -12.55
C PRO A 68 0.99 2.16 -11.14
N LEU A 69 0.22 1.48 -10.29
CA LEU A 69 0.02 1.88 -8.89
C LEU A 69 1.32 1.78 -8.10
N GLY A 70 2.03 0.65 -8.19
CA GLY A 70 3.30 0.44 -7.50
C GLY A 70 4.34 1.52 -7.84
N ARG A 71 4.44 1.91 -9.11
CA ARG A 71 5.32 3.01 -9.55
C ARG A 71 4.93 4.35 -8.93
N ARG A 72 3.63 4.68 -8.89
CA ARG A 72 3.15 5.93 -8.30
C ARG A 72 3.39 5.99 -6.79
N LEU A 73 3.12 4.89 -6.08
CA LEU A 73 3.35 4.78 -4.63
C LEU A 73 4.84 4.90 -4.29
N LEU A 74 5.72 4.27 -5.07
CA LEU A 74 7.17 4.41 -4.92
C LEU A 74 7.61 5.87 -5.12
N GLN A 75 7.03 6.57 -6.09
CA GLN A 75 7.30 7.99 -6.29
C GLN A 75 6.83 8.82 -5.09
N ALA A 76 5.61 8.59 -4.59
CA ALA A 76 5.09 9.29 -3.41
C ALA A 76 5.93 9.05 -2.14
N ARG A 77 6.48 7.83 -2.00
CA ARG A 77 7.45 7.54 -0.93
C ARG A 77 8.75 8.32 -1.12
N ARG A 78 9.27 8.42 -2.33
CA ARG A 78 10.49 9.19 -2.65
C ARG A 78 10.30 10.70 -2.41
N ASP A 79 9.08 11.18 -2.62
CA ASP A 79 8.68 12.57 -2.39
C ASP A 79 8.47 12.89 -0.89
N GLY A 80 8.44 11.87 -0.03
CA GLY A 80 8.24 12.03 1.41
C GLY A 80 6.77 12.06 1.85
N ILE A 81 5.82 11.84 0.93
CA ILE A 81 4.38 11.73 1.25
C ILE A 81 4.08 10.45 2.02
N LEU A 82 4.70 9.34 1.60
CA LEU A 82 4.55 8.03 2.23
C LEU A 82 5.80 7.65 3.01
N ALA A 83 5.63 7.19 4.24
CA ALA A 83 6.70 6.54 5.00
C ALA A 83 6.99 5.13 4.46
N ARG A 84 5.93 4.39 4.09
CA ARG A 84 6.02 3.00 3.66
C ARG A 84 4.97 2.66 2.61
N CYS A 85 5.35 1.82 1.64
CA CYS A 85 4.44 1.17 0.71
C CYS A 85 4.87 -0.29 0.53
N LEU A 86 3.96 -1.23 0.76
CA LEU A 86 4.22 -2.68 0.68
C LEU A 86 3.15 -3.33 -0.20
N PRO A 87 3.51 -4.11 -1.22
CA PRO A 87 2.54 -4.96 -1.91
C PRO A 87 2.04 -6.07 -0.98
N ALA A 88 0.76 -6.40 -1.09
CA ALA A 88 0.22 -7.60 -0.47
C ALA A 88 0.75 -8.85 -1.18
N ALA A 89 0.87 -9.96 -0.44
CA ALA A 89 1.38 -11.23 -0.96
C ALA A 89 0.55 -11.79 -2.14
N ASP A 90 -0.73 -11.47 -2.19
CA ASP A 90 -1.66 -11.87 -3.26
C ASP A 90 -1.51 -11.04 -4.54
N GLY A 91 -0.77 -9.93 -4.52
CA GLY A 91 -0.60 -9.06 -5.68
C GLY A 91 -1.83 -8.24 -6.07
N ALA A 92 -2.92 -8.32 -5.31
CA ALA A 92 -4.18 -7.59 -5.52
C ALA A 92 -4.38 -6.40 -4.56
N ALA A 93 -3.34 -6.04 -3.78
CA ALA A 93 -3.42 -4.91 -2.86
C ALA A 93 -2.07 -4.28 -2.56
N TYR A 94 -2.10 -3.02 -2.11
CA TYR A 94 -0.98 -2.31 -1.51
C TYR A 94 -1.35 -1.80 -0.13
N PHE A 95 -0.48 -2.03 0.85
CA PHE A 95 -0.52 -1.36 2.13
C PHE A 95 0.37 -0.13 2.07
N ILE A 96 -0.16 1.04 2.41
CA ILE A 96 0.58 2.29 2.48
C ILE A 96 0.47 2.90 3.87
N ALA A 97 1.53 3.59 4.29
CA ALA A 97 1.54 4.39 5.50
C ALA A 97 2.01 5.79 5.15
N PHE A 98 1.19 6.79 5.49
CA PHE A 98 1.52 8.19 5.30
C PHE A 98 2.63 8.62 6.25
N ALA A 99 3.48 9.54 5.80
CA ALA A 99 4.48 10.13 6.67
C ALA A 99 3.78 10.92 7.79
N THR A 100 4.32 10.83 9.01
CA THR A 100 3.80 11.60 10.16
C THR A 100 4.13 13.10 10.05
N GLU A 101 5.12 13.44 9.24
CA GLU A 101 5.56 14.80 8.94
C GLU A 101 5.94 14.87 7.44
N PRO A 102 5.58 15.94 6.69
CA PRO A 102 5.88 16.06 5.25
C PRO A 102 7.37 16.35 4.95
N GLY A 103 8.29 15.79 5.73
CA GLY A 103 9.72 15.97 5.60
C GLY A 103 10.46 15.63 6.88
N GLY A 104 10.85 14.37 7.06
CA GLY A 104 11.68 13.88 8.17
C GLY A 104 11.34 12.43 8.43
N GLN A 105 12.25 11.48 8.46
CA GLN A 105 13.61 11.53 8.96
C GLN A 105 14.44 10.46 8.22
N LYS A 106 15.60 10.88 7.73
CA LYS A 106 16.70 9.97 7.37
C LYS A 106 17.38 9.56 8.68
N ASP A 107 17.19 8.32 9.10
CA ASP A 107 17.99 7.66 10.14
C ASP A 107 18.11 6.20 9.69
N ASN A 108 19.26 5.56 9.56
CA ASN A 108 20.66 5.87 9.88
C ASN A 108 21.52 4.92 9.02
#